data_AF-A0AA96LBN5-F1
#
_entry.id   AF-A0AA96LBN5-F1
#
_cell.length_a   1.000
_cell.length_b   1.000
_cell.length_c   1.000
_cell.angle_alpha   90.00
_cell.angle_beta   90.00
_cell.angle_gamma   90.00
#
_symmetry.space_group_name_H-M   'P 1'
#
loop_
_entity.id
_entity.type
_entity.pdbx_description
1 polymer ?
#
loop_
_entity_poly.entity_id
_entity_poly.type
_entity_poly.pdbx_seq_one_letter_code
_entity_poly.pdbx_strand_id
1 'polypeptide(L)' 'MPVFEDWNLKVKKTFNATNLDAVLTVTEAGRLLGLSKDQMKTYVDKSNLTKVPIMRSVHRYLLLKSEIDPIAKNV' A
#
# COMPACT_ATOMS: atom_id res chain seq x y z
N MET A 1 21.54 3.37 19.22
CA MET A 1 20.35 2.59 18.85
C MET A 1 20.37 2.39 17.34
N PRO A 2 20.39 1.16 16.81
CA PRO A 2 20.15 0.98 15.39
C PRO A 2 18.70 1.43 15.14
N VAL A 3 18.54 2.48 14.33
CA VAL A 3 17.22 2.91 13.87
C VAL A 3 16.71 1.78 13.01
N PHE A 4 15.82 0.95 13.57
CA PHE A 4 15.06 -0.03 12.80
C PHE A 4 14.20 0.76 11.82
N GLU A 5 14.75 1.01 10.64
CA GLU A 5 14.03 1.63 9.55
C GLU A 5 12.97 0.64 9.10
N ASP A 6 11.70 1.00 9.27
CA ASP A 6 10.60 0.14 8.86
C ASP A 6 10.76 -0.16 7.37
N TRP A 7 11.00 -1.43 7.05
CA TRP A 7 11.32 -1.85 5.68
C TRP A 7 10.22 -1.43 4.69
N ASN A 8 8.97 -1.27 5.17
CA ASN A 8 7.88 -0.70 4.37
C ASN A 8 8.19 0.73 3.90
N LEU A 9 8.71 1.57 4.78
CA LEU A 9 9.04 2.95 4.47
C LEU A 9 10.23 3.02 3.50
N LYS A 10 11.21 2.13 3.67
CA LYS A 10 12.35 2.05 2.75
C LYS A 10 11.93 1.64 1.34
N VAL A 11 11.13 0.56 1.20
CA VAL A 11 10.65 0.11 -0.11
C VAL A 11 9.71 1.15 -0.74
N LYS A 12 8.82 1.76 0.03
CA LYS A 12 7.98 2.86 -0.44
C LYS A 12 8.80 4.03 -0.97
N LYS A 13 9.85 4.43 -0.24
CA LYS A 13 10.72 5.55 -0.63
C LYS A 13 11.50 5.24 -1.90
N THR A 14 12.05 4.04 -2.03
CA THR A 14 12.74 3.60 -3.26
C THR A 14 11.77 3.50 -4.43
N PHE A 15 10.57 2.94 -4.23
CA PHE A 15 9.57 2.81 -5.29
C PHE A 15 9.09 4.18 -5.78
N ASN A 16 8.79 5.10 -4.87
CA ASN A 16 8.36 6.47 -5.21
C ASN A 16 9.48 7.31 -5.85
N ALA A 17 10.75 6.96 -5.64
CA ALA A 17 11.87 7.65 -6.27
C ALA A 17 12.13 7.18 -7.70
N THR A 18 11.79 5.93 -8.01
CA THR A 18 12.07 5.31 -9.32
C THR A 18 10.84 5.29 -10.23
N ASN A 19 9.63 5.27 -9.67
CA ASN A 19 8.39 5.23 -10.43
C ASN A 19 7.66 6.57 -10.35
N LEU A 20 7.01 6.94 -11.46
CA LEU A 20 6.07 8.06 -11.53
C LEU A 20 4.86 7.86 -10.61
N ASP A 21 4.53 6.60 -10.34
CA ASP A 21 3.36 6.24 -9.56
C ASP A 21 3.71 5.99 -8.08
N ALA A 22 2.91 6.57 -7.19
CA ALA A 22 3.15 6.49 -5.76
C ALA A 22 2.53 5.21 -5.19
N VAL A 23 3.16 4.63 -4.17
CA VAL A 23 2.59 3.48 -3.46
C VAL A 23 2.17 3.82 -2.03
N LEU A 24 1.12 3.15 -1.57
CA LEU A 24 0.53 3.25 -0.24
C LEU A 24 0.65 1.92 0.50
N THR A 25 0.81 2.01 1.81
CA THR A 25 0.62 0.84 2.68
C THR A 25 -0.86 0.50 2.79
N VAL A 26 -1.17 -0.76 3.13
CA VAL A 26 -2.56 -1.21 3.38
C VAL A 26 -3.29 -0.33 4.39
N THR A 27 -2.59 0.16 5.42
CA THR A 27 -3.19 1.06 6.42
C THR A 27 -3.50 2.43 5.84
N GLU A 28 -2.62 3.00 5.02
CA GLU A 28 -2.85 4.30 4.37
C GLU A 28 -3.99 4.21 3.37
N ALA A 29 -4.01 3.17 2.53
CA ALA A 29 -5.08 2.96 1.56
C ALA A 29 -6.43 2.70 2.25
N GLY A 30 -6.44 1.91 3.33
CA GLY A 30 -7.63 1.70 4.15
C GLY A 30 -8.16 3.01 4.72
N ARG A 31 -7.27 3.86 5.25
CA ARG A 31 -7.66 5.19 5.76
C ARG A 31 -8.27 6.09 4.69
N LEU A 32 -7.79 6.03 3.45
CA LEU A 32 -8.38 6.79 2.33
C LEU A 32 -9.78 6.29 1.95
N LEU A 33 -10.03 4.99 2.09
CA LEU A 33 -11.30 4.35 1.76
C LEU A 33 -12.27 4.25 2.95
N GLY A 34 -11.91 4.78 4.12
CA GLY A 34 -12.69 4.63 5.35
C GLY A 34 -12.72 3.20 5.90
N LEU A 35 -11.79 2.34 5.47
CA LEU A 35 -11.70 0.93 5.86
C LEU A 35 -10.64 0.72 6.94
N SER A 36 -10.93 -0.20 7.86
CA SER A 36 -9.91 -0.71 8.78
C SER A 36 -8.85 -1.51 8.03
N LYS A 37 -7.70 -1.76 8.66
CA LYS A 37 -6.60 -2.51 8.02
C LYS A 37 -7.03 -3.90 7.56
N ASP A 38 -7.81 -4.63 8.35
CA ASP A 38 -8.25 -5.99 7.98
C ASP A 38 -9.40 -5.98 6.97
N GLN A 39 -10.26 -4.96 7.01
CA GLN A 39 -11.23 -4.71 5.93
C GLN A 39 -10.50 -4.40 4.62
N MET A 40 -9.44 -3.60 4.66
CA MET A 40 -8.65 -3.27 3.48
C MET A 40 -7.96 -4.49 2.90
N LYS A 41 -7.37 -5.38 3.73
CA LYS A 41 -6.82 -6.65 3.23
C LYS A 41 -7.87 -7.48 2.51
N THR A 42 -9.04 -7.62 3.12
CA THR A 42 -10.16 -8.38 2.54
C THR A 42 -10.64 -7.72 1.25
N TYR A 43 -10.68 -6.39 1.20
CA TYR A 43 -11.02 -5.62 0.02
C TYR A 43 -10.02 -5.88 -1.11
N VAL A 44 -8.72 -5.81 -0.84
CA VAL A 44 -7.65 -6.08 -1.81
C VAL A 44 -7.71 -7.53 -2.29
N ASP A 45 -8.03 -8.50 -1.44
CA ASP A 45 -8.16 -9.90 -1.86
C ASP A 45 -9.38 -10.13 -2.75
N LYS A 46 -10.43 -9.32 -2.60
CA LYS A 46 -11.64 -9.36 -3.44
C LYS A 46 -11.57 -8.44 -4.67
N SER A 47 -10.57 -7.58 -4.74
CA SER A 47 -10.40 -6.58 -5.79
C SER A 47 -9.21 -6.93 -6.66
N ASN A 48 -9.22 -6.52 -7.93
CA ASN A 48 -8.06 -6.68 -8.83
C ASN A 48 -7.00 -5.58 -8.62
N LEU A 49 -6.77 -5.17 -7.36
CA LEU A 49 -5.76 -4.17 -7.02
C LEU A 49 -4.36 -4.76 -7.15
N THR A 50 -3.43 -3.96 -7.67
CA THR A 50 -2.04 -4.36 -7.84
C THR A 50 -1.33 -4.41 -6.49
N LYS A 51 -0.95 -5.62 -6.08
CA LYS A 51 -0.15 -5.87 -4.87
C LYS A 51 1.34 -5.78 -5.23
N VAL A 52 1.99 -4.68 -4.89
CA VAL A 52 3.43 -4.53 -5.05
C VAL A 52 4.12 -5.32 -3.91
N PRO A 53 4.76 -6.46 -4.20
CA PRO A 53 5.32 -7.32 -3.16
C PRO A 53 6.52 -6.64 -2.50
N ILE A 54 6.62 -6.75 -1.18
CA ILE A 54 7.81 -6.34 -0.45
C ILE A 54 8.71 -7.57 -0.35
N MET A 55 9.92 -7.47 -0.92
CA MET A 55 10.91 -8.54 -1.17
C MET A 55 11.36 -9.36 0.06
N ARG A 56 10.75 -9.16 1.24
CA ARG A 56 11.03 -9.88 2.49
C ARG A 56 9.81 -10.46 3.21
N SER A 57 8.59 -10.33 2.68
CA SER A 57 7.39 -10.90 3.33
C SER A 57 6.23 -11.06 2.34
N VAL A 58 5.77 -12.30 2.17
CA VAL A 58 4.56 -12.62 1.38
C VAL A 58 3.29 -11.96 1.91
N HIS A 59 3.24 -11.63 3.21
CA HIS A 59 2.09 -10.97 3.83
C HIS A 59 2.15 -9.43 3.77
N ARG A 60 3.27 -8.85 3.31
CA ARG A 60 3.43 -7.39 3.22
C ARG A 60 3.53 -6.98 1.76
N TYR A 61 2.59 -6.14 1.36
CA TYR A 61 2.55 -5.54 0.04
C TYR A 61 2.18 -4.07 0.17
N LEU A 62 2.51 -3.32 -0.87
CA LEU A 62 2.04 -1.96 -1.09
C LEU A 62 0.98 -1.97 -2.19
N LEU A 63 0.17 -0.92 -2.23
CA LEU A 63 -0.89 -0.71 -3.19
C LEU A 63 -0.58 0.53 -4.02
N LEU A 64 -0.91 0.52 -5.30
CA LEU A 64 -0.74 1.70 -6.14
C LEU A 64 -1.74 2.78 -5.75
N LYS A 65 -1.23 3.99 -5.51
CA LYS A 65 -2.07 5.15 -5.17
C LYS A 65 -3.01 5.49 -6.32
N SER A 66 -2.55 5.38 -7.57
CA SER A 66 -3.34 5.61 -8.78
C SER A 66 -4.57 4.71 -8.89
N GLU A 67 -4.55 3.51 -8.31
CA GLU A 67 -5.70 2.61 -8.27
C GLU A 67 -6.63 2.92 -7.09
N ILE A 68 -6.10 3.41 -5.96
CA ILE A 68 -6.88 3.72 -4.76
C ILE A 68 -7.59 5.08 -4.86
N ASP A 69 -6.91 6.11 -5.36
CA ASP A 69 -7.46 7.47 -5.50
C ASP A 69 -8.80 7.53 -6.26
N PRO A 70 -9.00 6.87 -7.42
CA PRO A 70 -10.28 6.88 -8.11
C PRO A 70 -11.38 6.13 -7.35
N ILE A 71 -11.03 5.11 -6.57
CA ILE A 71 -12.00 4.40 -5.71
C ILE A 71 -12.42 5.31 -4.57
N ALA A 72 -11.44 5.97 -3.91
CA ALA A 72 -11.71 6.89 -2.81
C ALA A 72 -12.52 8.12 -3.23
N LYS A 73 -12.44 8.55 -4.49
CA LYS A 73 -13.30 9.63 -5.03
C LYS A 73 -14.76 9.22 -5.24
N ASN A 74 -15.05 7.92 -5.26
CA ASN A 74 -16.40 7.38 -5.47
C ASN A 74 -17.07 6.90 -4.17
N VAL A 75 -16.42 7.10 -3.02
CA VAL A 75 -16.94 6.79 -1.66
C VAL A 75 -17.35 8.08 -0.98
#